data_AF-A0A1I6U5G9-F1
#
_entry.id   AF-A0A1I6U5G9-F1
#
_cell.length_a   1.000
_cell.length_b   1.000
_cell.length_c   1.000
_cell.angle_alpha   90.00
_cell.angle_beta   90.00
_cell.angle_gamma   90.00
#
_symmetry.space_group_name_H-M   'P 1'
#
loop_
_entity.id
_entity.type
_entity.pdbx_description
1 polymer ?
#
loop_
_entity_poly.entity_id
_entity_poly.type
_entity_poly.pdbx_seq_one_letter_code
_entity_poly.pdbx_strand_id
1 'polypeptide(L)'
;MFGGVGVLIVVSLVALAAVLGYRTGRDQEQGPTVASLMRERAQATAEEYRSLYPGDDAAQKVARIHVTLDNSGAPYFITVLSDGEEVDAETLCAQVTDFLSHQRGLDFSPGHTELVFTADGELLRNFTTVVSAVRVVE
;
A
#
# COMPACT_ATOMS: atom_id res chain seq x y z
N MET A 1 28.72 -24.50 44.91
CA MET A 1 27.51 -23.78 44.50
C MET A 1 27.80 -22.28 44.47
N PHE A 2 28.34 -21.71 43.39
CA PHE A 2 28.50 -20.24 43.21
C PHE A 2 28.67 -19.89 41.71
N GLY A 3 27.84 -20.45 40.84
CA GLY A 3 27.91 -20.23 39.38
C GLY A 3 26.71 -19.50 38.76
N GLY A 4 25.74 -19.06 39.58
CA GLY A 4 24.44 -18.58 39.07
C GLY A 4 24.20 -17.07 39.19
N VAL A 5 25.00 -16.33 39.97
CA VAL A 5 24.71 -14.92 40.28
C VAL A 5 25.35 -13.95 39.28
N GLY A 6 26.48 -14.31 38.68
CA GLY A 6 27.20 -13.44 37.72
C GLY A 6 26.45 -13.21 36.40
N VAL A 7 25.63 -14.18 35.97
CA VAL A 7 24.90 -14.10 34.68
C VAL A 7 23.73 -13.12 34.76
N LEU A 8 23.06 -12.99 35.91
CA LEU A 8 21.90 -12.11 36.07
C LEU A 8 22.26 -10.61 36.01
N ILE A 9 23.47 -10.24 36.43
CA ILE A 9 23.92 -8.84 36.41
C ILE A 9 24.24 -8.39 34.97
N VAL A 10 24.83 -9.26 34.15
CA VAL A 10 25.17 -8.95 32.75
C VAL A 10 23.91 -8.75 31.91
N VAL A 11 22.89 -9.60 32.07
CA VAL A 11 21.62 -9.45 31.34
C VAL A 11 20.91 -8.15 31.72
N SER A 12 20.99 -7.73 32.98
CA SER A 12 20.40 -6.47 33.45
C SER A 12 21.11 -5.24 32.87
N LEU A 13 22.43 -5.29 32.68
CA LEU A 13 23.21 -4.21 32.07
C LEU A 13 22.98 -4.10 30.55
N VAL A 14 22.82 -5.22 29.84
CA VAL A 14 22.48 -5.23 28.41
C VAL A 14 21.08 -4.65 28.19
N ALA A 15 20.11 -5.00 29.04
CA ALA A 15 18.78 -4.41 29.01
C ALA A 15 18.82 -2.90 29.29
N LEU A 16 19.65 -2.44 30.25
CA LEU A 16 19.80 -1.03 30.55
C LEU A 16 20.49 -0.26 29.41
N ALA A 17 21.48 -0.85 28.74
CA ALA A 17 22.13 -0.27 27.56
C ALA A 17 21.17 -0.20 26.35
N ALA A 18 20.30 -1.21 26.17
CA ALA A 18 19.25 -1.18 25.16
C ALA A 18 18.21 -0.09 25.46
N VAL A 19 17.83 0.11 26.73
CA VAL A 19 16.86 1.16 27.13
C VAL A 19 17.47 2.57 27.04
N LEU A 20 18.74 2.74 27.40
CA LEU A 20 19.46 4.00 27.21
C LEU A 20 19.68 4.30 25.73
N GLY A 21 20.08 3.31 24.92
CA GLY A 21 20.19 3.40 23.46
C GLY A 21 18.84 3.68 22.77
N TYR A 22 17.75 3.12 23.29
CA TYR A 22 16.39 3.39 22.79
C TYR A 22 15.91 4.82 23.11
N ARG A 23 16.43 5.44 24.17
CA ARG A 23 16.15 6.86 24.48
C ARG A 23 17.08 7.83 23.77
N THR A 24 18.36 7.49 23.57
CA THR A 24 19.31 8.34 22.84
C THR A 24 19.23 8.18 21.32
N GLY A 25 18.63 7.11 20.81
CA GLY A 25 18.35 6.91 19.38
C GLY A 25 17.20 7.78 18.83
N ARG A 26 16.51 8.57 19.67
CA ARG A 26 15.52 9.55 19.19
C ARG A 26 16.14 10.76 18.47
N ASP A 27 17.46 10.94 18.60
CA ASP A 27 18.22 11.98 17.88
C ASP A 27 19.14 11.39 16.79
N GLN A 28 18.92 10.14 16.37
CA GLN A 28 19.55 9.61 15.16
C GLN A 28 18.78 10.07 13.92
N GLU A 29 19.29 11.13 13.29
CA GLU A 29 19.29 11.37 11.84
C GLU A 29 18.01 10.87 11.12
N GLN A 30 16.95 11.67 11.17
CA GLN A 30 15.66 11.37 10.51
C GLN A 30 15.80 11.44 8.99
N GLY A 31 16.29 10.36 8.39
CA GLY A 31 15.95 10.01 7.02
C GLY A 31 14.43 9.79 6.89
N PRO A 32 13.88 9.83 5.67
CA PRO A 32 12.45 9.64 5.46
C PRO A 32 11.99 8.29 6.01
N THR A 33 10.89 8.30 6.76
CA THR A 33 10.26 7.08 7.27
C THR A 33 9.77 6.18 6.13
N VAL A 34 9.62 4.87 6.38
CA VAL A 34 9.00 3.96 5.39
C VAL A 34 7.61 4.45 4.97
N ALA A 35 6.83 5.01 5.90
CA ALA A 35 5.51 5.56 5.61
C ALA A 35 5.57 6.77 4.67
N SER A 36 6.54 7.68 4.85
CA SER A 36 6.72 8.82 3.95
C SER A 36 7.19 8.37 2.56
N LEU A 37 8.12 7.40 2.49
CA LEU A 37 8.56 6.83 1.21
C LEU A 37 7.41 6.13 0.45
N MET A 38 6.57 5.38 1.16
CA MET A 38 5.38 4.74 0.57
C MET A 38 4.37 5.77 0.07
N ARG A 39 4.19 6.87 0.81
CA ARG A 39 3.31 7.97 0.41
C ARG A 39 3.85 8.69 -0.83
N GLU A 40 5.14 9.00 -0.86
CA GLU A 40 5.81 9.62 -2.01
C GLU A 40 5.71 8.73 -3.26
N ARG A 41 5.96 7.42 -3.12
CA ARG A 41 5.80 6.45 -4.22
C ARG A 41 4.37 6.37 -4.74
N ALA A 42 3.38 6.35 -3.84
CA ALA A 42 1.98 6.31 -4.23
C ALA A 42 1.53 7.59 -4.95
N GLN A 43 2.06 8.74 -4.52
CA GLN A 43 1.80 10.01 -5.19
C GLN A 43 2.47 10.07 -6.56
N ALA A 44 3.73 9.66 -6.68
CA ALA A 44 4.43 9.60 -7.96
C ALA A 44 3.71 8.68 -8.96
N THR A 45 3.20 7.54 -8.50
CA THR A 45 2.40 6.61 -9.34
C THR A 45 1.12 7.27 -9.83
N ALA A 46 0.44 8.04 -8.98
CA ALA A 46 -0.74 8.80 -9.37
C ALA A 46 -0.41 9.95 -10.35
N GLU A 47 0.73 10.62 -10.19
CA GLU A 47 1.21 11.66 -11.12
C GLU A 47 1.49 11.08 -12.51
N GLU A 48 2.18 9.94 -12.57
CA GLU A 48 2.39 9.20 -13.82
C GLU A 48 1.06 8.83 -14.48
N TYR A 49 0.12 8.28 -13.72
CA TYR A 49 -1.23 7.96 -14.21
C TYR A 49 -1.94 9.18 -14.79
N ARG A 50 -2.01 10.29 -14.04
CA ARG A 50 -2.64 11.55 -14.50
C ARG A 50 -1.98 12.12 -15.75
N SER A 51 -0.68 11.94 -15.91
CA SER A 51 0.07 12.44 -17.08
C SER A 51 -0.29 11.68 -18.38
N LEU A 52 -0.72 10.42 -18.27
CA LEU A 52 -1.15 9.60 -19.41
C LEU A 52 -2.61 9.88 -19.80
N TYR A 53 -3.42 10.36 -18.86
CA TYR A 53 -4.84 10.67 -19.05
C TYR A 53 -5.18 12.13 -18.73
N PRO A 54 -4.55 13.12 -19.41
CA PRO A 54 -4.69 14.54 -19.06
C PRO A 54 -6.08 15.14 -19.33
N GLY A 55 -6.90 14.48 -20.14
CA GLY A 55 -8.26 14.91 -20.48
C GLY A 55 -9.37 14.14 -19.77
N ASP A 56 -9.02 13.23 -18.86
CA ASP A 56 -9.98 12.43 -18.10
C ASP A 56 -10.18 13.03 -16.70
N ASP A 57 -11.37 13.58 -16.45
CA ASP A 57 -11.72 14.24 -15.19
C ASP A 57 -11.61 13.29 -13.99
N ALA A 58 -11.99 12.02 -14.14
CA ALA A 58 -11.88 11.03 -13.08
C ALA A 58 -10.41 10.70 -12.79
N ALA A 59 -9.57 10.63 -13.83
CA ALA A 59 -8.15 10.43 -13.65
C ALA A 59 -7.49 11.60 -12.90
N GLN A 60 -7.87 12.83 -13.20
CA GLN A 60 -7.34 14.02 -12.52
C GLN A 60 -7.66 14.06 -11.02
N LYS A 61 -8.73 13.38 -10.59
CA LYS A 61 -9.10 13.23 -9.18
C LYS A 61 -8.29 12.18 -8.42
N VAL A 62 -7.51 11.32 -9.08
CA VAL A 62 -6.71 10.31 -8.38
C VAL A 62 -5.56 11.00 -7.66
N ALA A 63 -5.55 11.02 -6.33
CA ALA A 63 -4.48 11.63 -5.55
C ALA A 63 -3.30 10.69 -5.31
N ARG A 64 -3.59 9.40 -5.06
CA ARG A 64 -2.59 8.37 -4.73
C ARG A 64 -3.01 7.02 -5.29
N ILE A 65 -2.03 6.24 -5.75
CA ILE A 65 -2.20 4.83 -6.12
C ILE A 65 -1.18 4.02 -5.33
N HIS A 66 -1.65 3.23 -4.38
CA HIS A 66 -0.82 2.27 -3.65
C HIS A 66 -0.86 0.93 -4.35
N VAL A 67 0.29 0.30 -4.53
CA VAL A 67 0.39 -1.04 -5.12
C VAL A 67 1.19 -1.93 -4.18
N THR A 68 0.68 -3.13 -3.93
CA THR A 68 1.25 -4.07 -2.96
C THR A 68 0.77 -5.48 -3.29
N LEU A 69 1.26 -6.49 -2.55
CA LEU A 69 0.84 -7.88 -2.68
C LEU A 69 -0.07 -8.26 -1.52
N ASP A 70 -1.08 -9.08 -1.81
CA ASP A 70 -1.97 -9.63 -0.79
C ASP A 70 -1.31 -10.82 -0.06
N ASN A 71 -2.05 -11.47 0.84
CA ASN A 71 -1.54 -12.62 1.59
C ASN A 71 -1.25 -13.86 0.73
N SER A 72 -1.79 -13.91 -0.49
CA SER A 72 -1.53 -14.97 -1.48
C SER A 72 -0.37 -14.64 -2.41
N GLY A 73 0.17 -13.42 -2.33
CA GLY A 73 1.20 -12.90 -3.23
C GLY A 73 0.63 -12.32 -4.52
N ALA A 74 -0.69 -12.22 -4.67
CA ALA A 74 -1.33 -11.58 -5.81
C ALA A 74 -1.23 -10.06 -5.69
N PRO A 75 -1.01 -9.33 -6.80
CA PRO A 75 -0.98 -7.88 -6.77
C PRO A 75 -2.35 -7.32 -6.39
N TYR A 76 -2.38 -6.29 -5.57
CA TYR A 76 -3.56 -5.50 -5.27
C TYR A 76 -3.20 -4.02 -5.24
N PHE A 77 -4.17 -3.17 -5.56
CA PHE A 77 -3.97 -1.73 -5.50
C PHE A 77 -5.08 -1.02 -4.73
N ILE A 78 -4.71 0.15 -4.21
CA ILE A 78 -5.60 1.09 -3.53
C ILE A 78 -5.49 2.43 -4.23
N THR A 79 -6.58 2.88 -4.84
CA THR A 79 -6.70 4.21 -5.41
C THR A 79 -7.38 5.13 -4.41
N VAL A 80 -6.79 6.28 -4.14
CA VAL A 80 -7.36 7.31 -3.26
C VAL A 80 -7.62 8.57 -4.07
N LEU A 81 -8.85 9.06 -4.02
CA LEU A 81 -9.29 10.28 -4.70
C LEU A 81 -8.93 11.54 -3.89
N SER A 82 -8.80 12.68 -4.57
CA SER A 82 -8.54 14.00 -3.98
C SER A 82 -9.78 14.64 -3.38
N ASP A 83 -10.96 14.24 -3.83
CA ASP A 83 -12.25 14.72 -3.36
C ASP A 83 -13.25 13.56 -3.23
N GLY A 84 -14.43 13.87 -2.72
CA GLY A 84 -15.54 12.93 -2.55
C GLY A 84 -16.60 13.05 -3.65
N GLU A 85 -16.31 13.69 -4.78
CA GLU A 85 -17.28 13.72 -5.88
C GLU A 85 -17.48 12.32 -6.46
N GLU A 86 -18.70 12.06 -6.91
CA GLU A 86 -19.08 10.78 -7.49
C GLU A 86 -18.27 10.53 -8.78
N VAL A 87 -17.49 9.46 -8.78
CA VAL A 87 -16.75 8.96 -9.94
C VAL A 87 -17.27 7.58 -10.29
N ASP A 88 -17.23 7.22 -11.57
CA ASP A 88 -17.44 5.85 -11.98
C ASP A 88 -16.23 5.00 -11.55
N ALA A 89 -16.34 4.43 -10.35
CA ALA A 89 -15.30 3.62 -9.75
C ALA A 89 -14.98 2.35 -10.57
N GLU A 90 -15.90 1.86 -11.41
CA GLU A 90 -15.65 0.69 -12.27
C GLU A 90 -14.69 1.05 -13.40
N THR A 91 -15.04 2.10 -14.15
CA THR A 91 -14.24 2.58 -15.27
C THR A 91 -12.87 3.03 -14.79
N LEU A 92 -12.82 3.75 -13.65
CA LEU A 92 -11.55 4.17 -13.05
C LEU A 92 -10.66 2.97 -12.66
N CYS A 93 -11.24 1.94 -12.04
CA CYS A 93 -10.54 0.72 -11.69
C CYS A 93 -9.95 0.01 -12.92
N ALA A 94 -10.74 -0.15 -13.98
CA ALA A 94 -10.29 -0.76 -15.22
C ALA A 94 -9.13 0.02 -15.85
N GLN A 95 -9.24 1.35 -15.89
CA GLN A 95 -8.17 2.23 -16.42
C GLN A 95 -6.89 2.16 -15.57
N VAL A 96 -6.99 2.15 -14.24
CA VAL A 96 -5.84 2.01 -13.34
C VAL A 96 -5.19 0.64 -13.50
N THR A 97 -5.99 -0.42 -13.62
CA THR A 97 -5.51 -1.78 -13.87
C THR A 97 -4.75 -1.86 -15.19
N ASP A 98 -5.29 -1.30 -16.26
CA ASP A 98 -4.61 -1.23 -17.55
C ASP A 98 -3.31 -0.44 -17.46
N PHE A 99 -3.31 0.72 -16.79
CA PHE A 99 -2.10 1.52 -16.56
C PHE A 99 -1.02 0.72 -15.84
N LEU A 100 -1.36 0.08 -14.71
CA LEU A 100 -0.40 -0.67 -13.90
C LEU A 100 0.10 -1.92 -14.64
N SER A 101 -0.76 -2.59 -15.41
CA SER A 101 -0.37 -3.74 -16.22
C SER A 101 0.63 -3.36 -17.31
N HIS A 102 0.33 -2.30 -18.08
CA HIS A 102 1.15 -1.89 -19.22
C HIS A 102 2.46 -1.20 -18.80
N GLN A 103 2.44 -0.34 -17.79
CA GLN A 103 3.62 0.44 -17.39
C GLN A 103 4.53 -0.29 -16.39
N ARG A 104 3.95 -1.17 -15.55
CA ARG A 104 4.69 -1.83 -14.47
C ARG A 104 4.80 -3.35 -14.66
N GLY A 105 4.18 -3.91 -15.69
CA GLY A 105 4.22 -5.35 -15.97
C GLY A 105 3.56 -6.20 -14.89
N LEU A 106 2.58 -5.61 -14.17
CA LEU A 106 1.86 -6.30 -13.11
C LEU A 106 0.72 -7.13 -13.71
N ASP A 107 0.64 -8.39 -13.30
CA ASP A 107 -0.42 -9.29 -13.76
C ASP A 107 -1.62 -9.24 -12.80
N PHE A 108 -2.60 -8.43 -13.16
CA PHE A 108 -3.89 -8.35 -12.46
C PHE A 108 -4.85 -9.41 -13.00
N SER A 109 -4.45 -10.67 -12.90
CA SER A 109 -5.28 -11.80 -13.30
C SER A 109 -6.60 -11.85 -12.50
N PRO A 110 -7.61 -12.60 -12.96
CA PRO A 110 -8.81 -12.86 -12.18
C PRO A 110 -8.42 -13.42 -10.80
N GLY A 111 -8.72 -12.67 -9.74
CA GLY A 111 -8.31 -12.98 -8.37
C GLY A 111 -7.88 -11.75 -7.58
N HIS A 112 -7.38 -10.72 -8.26
CA HIS A 112 -6.79 -9.56 -7.61
C HIS A 112 -7.83 -8.70 -6.88
N THR A 113 -7.33 -7.90 -5.92
CA THR A 113 -8.14 -6.99 -5.13
C THR A 113 -7.93 -5.55 -5.58
N GLU A 114 -9.04 -4.83 -5.75
CA GLU A 114 -9.06 -3.44 -6.18
C GLU A 114 -9.90 -2.63 -5.20
N LEU A 115 -9.29 -1.60 -4.61
CA LEU A 115 -9.96 -0.72 -3.65
C LEU A 115 -9.93 0.73 -4.12
N VAL A 116 -11.07 1.41 -4.06
CA VAL A 116 -11.19 2.84 -4.34
C VAL A 116 -11.73 3.55 -3.10
N PHE A 117 -10.99 4.55 -2.61
CA PHE A 117 -11.37 5.36 -1.47
C PHE A 117 -11.48 6.84 -1.83
N THR A 118 -12.41 7.55 -1.20
CA THR A 118 -12.43 9.02 -1.20
C THR A 118 -11.31 9.58 -0.32
N ALA A 119 -11.08 10.88 -0.42
CA ALA A 119 -10.15 11.59 0.46
C ALA A 119 -10.52 11.45 1.96
N ASP A 120 -11.82 11.33 2.26
CA ASP A 120 -12.37 11.18 3.62
C ASP A 120 -12.28 9.74 4.16
N GLY A 121 -11.79 8.80 3.34
CA GLY A 121 -11.65 7.39 3.72
C GLY A 121 -12.93 6.56 3.54
N GLU A 122 -13.92 7.08 2.80
CA GLU A 122 -15.08 6.31 2.38
C GLU A 122 -14.69 5.33 1.26
N LEU A 123 -15.08 4.07 1.41
CA LEU A 123 -14.82 3.03 0.43
C LEU A 123 -15.91 3.08 -0.65
N LEU A 124 -15.54 3.48 -1.86
CA LEU A 124 -16.45 3.54 -3.01
C LEU A 124 -16.59 2.18 -3.70
N ARG A 125 -15.52 1.37 -3.70
CA ARG A 125 -15.51 0.05 -4.34
C ARG A 125 -14.53 -0.89 -3.67
N ASN A 126 -14.96 -2.13 -3.49
CA ASN A 126 -14.11 -3.27 -3.13
C ASN A 126 -14.42 -4.41 -4.10
N PHE A 127 -13.51 -4.68 -5.02
CA PHE A 127 -13.59 -5.82 -5.90
C PHE A 127 -12.55 -6.85 -5.45
N THR A 128 -13.00 -8.01 -4.99
CA THR A 128 -12.16 -9.22 -4.99
C THR A 128 -12.62 -10.02 -6.19
N THR A 129 -11.79 -10.12 -7.22
CA THR A 129 -12.18 -10.81 -8.46
C THR A 129 -12.22 -12.31 -8.20
N VAL A 130 -13.30 -12.84 -7.61
CA VAL A 130 -13.43 -14.28 -7.42
C VAL A 130 -13.54 -14.93 -8.80
N VAL A 131 -12.59 -15.79 -9.15
CA VAL A 131 -12.65 -16.63 -10.36
C VAL A 131 -13.96 -17.42 -10.31
N SER A 132 -15.00 -16.92 -10.97
CA SER A 132 -16.23 -17.67 -11.14
C SER A 132 -15.95 -18.77 -12.14
N ALA A 133 -15.47 -19.92 -11.66
CA ALA A 133 -15.48 -21.16 -12.40
C ALA A 133 -16.95 -21.61 -12.56
N VAL A 134 -17.69 -20.97 -13.46
CA VAL A 134 -18.94 -21.52 -13.96
C VAL A 134 -18.57 -22.60 -14.97
N ARG A 135 -18.44 -23.84 -14.49
CA ARG A 135 -18.62 -25.01 -15.35
C ARG A 135 -20.12 -25.30 -15.41
N VAL A 136 -20.80 -24.82 -16.44
CA VAL A 136 -22.00 -25.52 -16.92
C VAL A 136 -21.48 -26.75 -17.67
N VAL A 137 -21.67 -27.92 -17.07
CA VAL A 137 -21.55 -29.19 -17.78
C VAL A 137 -22.98 -29.68 -17.96
N GLU A 138 -23.45 -29.74 -19.20
CA GLU A 138 -24.60 -30.56 -19.59
C GLU A 138 -24.26 -32.06 -19.48
#